data_AF-W1WVJ7-F1
#
_entry.id   AF-W1WVJ7-F1
#
_cell.length_a   1.000
_cell.length_b   1.000
_cell.length_c   1.000
_cell.angle_alpha   90.00
_cell.angle_beta   90.00
_cell.angle_gamma   90.00
#
_symmetry.space_group_name_H-M   'P 1'
#
loop_
_entity.id
_entity.type
_entity.pdbx_description
1 polymer ?
#
loop_
_entity_poly.entity_id
_entity_poly.type
_entity_poly.pdbx_seq_one_letter_code
_entity_poly.pdbx_strand_id
1 'polypeptide(L)'
;MNQYVFVLNEQGERITSFVDNMISKDELLATAKQEWPDAANYIYSEDGDNMLDEFMKGKFYVDGKFVEPQPKEPTKAEKIAEIKNYYKGRFETLEQMLLRRRLINGDITDLQEQFKKLNQEMVLKIKAVK
;
A
#
# COMPACT_ATOMS: atom_id res chain seq x y z
N MET A 1 -23.56 24.62 -8.64
CA MET A 1 -23.41 23.16 -8.80
C MET A 1 -22.41 22.96 -9.91
N ASN A 2 -21.23 22.49 -9.54
CA ASN A 2 -20.14 22.24 -10.47
C ASN A 2 -20.22 20.79 -10.94
N GLN A 3 -20.05 20.57 -12.24
CA GLN A 3 -20.02 19.24 -12.80
C GLN A 3 -18.63 18.62 -12.58
N TYR A 4 -18.60 17.46 -11.93
CA TYR A 4 -17.36 16.73 -11.70
C TYR A 4 -17.42 15.34 -12.32
N VAL A 5 -16.28 14.90 -12.85
CA VAL A 5 -15.99 13.50 -13.15
C VAL A 5 -14.85 13.04 -12.26
N PHE A 6 -15.14 12.12 -11.36
CA PHE A 6 -14.17 11.49 -10.48
C PHE A 6 -13.62 10.23 -11.14
N VAL A 7 -12.30 10.14 -11.19
CA VAL A 7 -11.58 8.97 -11.70
C VAL A 7 -11.14 8.13 -10.51
N LEU A 8 -11.58 6.88 -10.46
CA LEU A 8 -11.35 5.96 -9.35
C LEU A 8 -10.43 4.81 -9.76
N ASN A 9 -9.63 4.33 -8.81
CA ASN A 9 -8.87 3.10 -8.97
C ASN A 9 -9.74 1.86 -8.69
N GLU A 10 -9.18 0.66 -8.85
CA GLU A 10 -9.87 -0.62 -8.61
C GLU A 10 -10.43 -0.76 -7.18
N GLN A 11 -9.91 0.00 -6.23
CA GLN A 11 -10.30 -0.04 -4.83
C GLN A 11 -11.42 0.97 -4.51
N GLY A 12 -11.81 1.81 -5.47
CA GLY A 12 -12.76 2.90 -5.29
C GLY A 12 -12.14 4.19 -4.74
N GLU A 13 -10.81 4.27 -4.63
CA GLU A 13 -10.11 5.48 -4.22
C GLU A 13 -10.01 6.48 -5.37
N ARG A 14 -10.21 7.77 -5.07
CA ARG A 14 -10.08 8.84 -6.05
C ARG A 14 -8.62 9.04 -6.46
N ILE A 15 -8.33 8.81 -7.74
CA ILE A 15 -7.05 9.14 -8.37
C ILE A 15 -7.01 10.63 -8.68
N THR A 16 -8.01 11.11 -9.42
CA THR A 16 -8.14 12.51 -9.82
C THR A 16 -9.60 12.88 -10.02
N SER A 17 -9.85 14.16 -10.23
CA SER A 17 -11.18 14.70 -10.50
C SER A 17 -11.08 15.80 -11.55
N PHE A 18 -11.91 15.70 -12.59
CA PHE A 18 -12.07 16.73 -13.60
C PHE A 18 -13.30 17.56 -13.27
N VAL A 19 -13.16 18.88 -13.34
CA VAL A 19 -14.25 19.84 -13.14
C VAL A 19 -14.29 20.76 -14.34
N ASP A 20 -15.42 20.75 -15.06
CA ASP A 20 -15.66 21.65 -16.17
C ASP A 20 -17.15 21.89 -16.32
N ASN A 21 -17.56 23.15 -16.34
CA ASN A 21 -18.95 23.58 -16.51
C ASN A 21 -19.24 24.11 -17.92
N MET A 22 -18.24 24.13 -18.81
CA MET A 22 -18.37 24.64 -20.18
C MET A 22 -18.65 23.54 -21.20
N ILE A 23 -18.35 22.29 -20.87
CA ILE A 23 -18.56 21.12 -21.74
C ILE A 23 -19.70 20.24 -21.22
N SER A 24 -20.22 19.37 -22.08
CA SER A 24 -21.26 18.42 -21.70
C SER A 24 -20.70 17.29 -20.82
N LYS A 25 -21.57 16.64 -20.05
CA LYS A 25 -21.24 15.46 -19.24
C LYS A 25 -20.49 14.39 -20.04
N ASP A 26 -20.97 14.10 -21.26
CA ASP A 26 -20.40 13.06 -22.11
C ASP A 26 -18.99 13.43 -22.60
N GLU A 27 -18.75 14.69 -22.92
CA GLU A 27 -17.42 15.20 -23.29
C GLU A 27 -16.45 15.17 -22.11
N LEU A 28 -16.89 15.59 -20.92
CA LEU A 28 -16.07 15.54 -19.71
C LEU A 28 -15.68 14.10 -19.35
N LEU A 29 -16.62 13.16 -19.48
CA LEU A 29 -16.37 11.74 -19.27
C LEU A 29 -15.43 11.16 -20.33
N ALA A 30 -15.57 11.58 -21.59
CA ALA A 30 -14.69 11.16 -22.68
C ALA A 30 -13.25 11.64 -22.46
N THR A 31 -13.07 12.90 -22.05
CA THR A 31 -11.76 13.46 -21.68
C THR A 31 -11.13 12.69 -20.52
N ALA A 32 -11.90 12.40 -19.46
CA ALA A 32 -11.40 11.61 -18.34
C ALA A 32 -10.96 10.20 -18.77
N LYS A 33 -11.73 9.54 -19.66
CA LYS A 33 -11.38 8.22 -20.21
C LYS A 33 -10.16 8.24 -21.13
N GLN A 34 -9.97 9.33 -21.86
CA GLN A 34 -8.82 9.51 -22.75
C GLN A 34 -7.53 9.78 -21.97
N GLU A 35 -7.59 10.62 -20.94
CA GLU A 35 -6.44 10.94 -20.08
C GLU A 35 -6.09 9.79 -19.13
N TRP A 36 -7.09 9.04 -18.66
CA TRP A 36 -6.92 7.96 -17.69
C TRP A 36 -7.51 6.63 -18.16
N PRO A 37 -7.06 6.03 -19.28
CA PRO A 37 -7.63 4.79 -19.80
C PRO A 37 -7.47 3.60 -18.85
N ASP A 38 -6.47 3.65 -17.96
CA ASP A 38 -6.17 2.62 -16.97
C ASP A 38 -7.02 2.75 -15.69
N ALA A 39 -7.91 3.75 -15.61
CA ALA A 39 -8.78 3.91 -14.46
C ALA A 39 -9.87 2.83 -14.44
N ALA A 40 -10.17 2.32 -13.24
CA ALA A 40 -11.13 1.26 -13.08
C ALA A 40 -12.58 1.76 -13.18
N ASN A 41 -12.85 3.00 -12.74
CA ASN A 41 -14.20 3.54 -12.74
C ASN A 41 -14.23 5.07 -12.88
N TYR A 42 -15.32 5.60 -13.43
CA TYR A 42 -15.55 7.04 -13.61
C TYR A 42 -16.94 7.41 -13.10
N ILE A 43 -17.00 8.32 -12.13
CA ILE A 43 -18.25 8.75 -11.53
C ILE A 43 -18.53 10.20 -11.86
N TYR A 44 -19.68 10.44 -12.49
CA TYR A 44 -20.20 11.78 -12.72
C TYR A 44 -21.06 12.23 -11.55
N SER A 45 -20.85 13.45 -11.07
CA SER A 45 -21.71 14.11 -10.09
C SER A 45 -22.04 15.53 -10.53
N GLU A 46 -23.32 15.88 -10.51
CA GLU A 46 -23.80 17.26 -10.69
C GLU A 46 -23.55 18.12 -9.44
N ASP A 47 -23.42 17.47 -8.28
CA ASP A 47 -23.07 18.08 -7.00
C ASP A 47 -21.69 17.58 -6.56
N GLY A 48 -20.69 17.83 -7.40
CA GLY A 48 -19.36 17.30 -7.19
C GLY A 48 -18.64 17.88 -5.98
N ASP A 49 -19.03 19.06 -5.49
CA ASP A 49 -18.42 19.67 -4.31
C ASP A 49 -18.66 18.79 -3.06
N ASN A 50 -19.90 18.32 -2.85
CA ASN A 50 -20.22 17.39 -1.75
C ASN A 50 -19.53 16.03 -1.92
N MET A 51 -19.42 15.54 -3.16
CA MET A 51 -18.77 14.26 -3.45
C MET A 51 -17.24 14.34 -3.21
N LEU A 52 -16.62 15.46 -3.59
CA LEU A 52 -15.21 15.73 -3.36
C LEU A 52 -14.91 15.77 -1.87
N ASP A 53 -15.75 16.42 -1.06
CA ASP A 53 -15.60 16.47 0.40
C ASP A 53 -15.54 15.06 1.03
N GLU A 54 -16.37 14.12 0.57
CA GLU A 54 -16.33 12.74 1.04
C GLU A 54 -15.04 12.02 0.63
N PHE A 55 -14.52 12.28 -0.57
CA PHE A 55 -13.20 11.78 -0.98
C PHE A 55 -12.05 12.42 -0.18
N MET A 56 -12.16 13.71 0.17
CA MET A 56 -11.16 14.42 0.99
C MET A 56 -11.14 13.91 2.43
N LYS A 57 -12.26 13.33 2.92
CA LYS A 57 -12.31 12.56 4.18
C LYS A 57 -11.62 11.19 4.09
N GLY A 58 -11.10 10.82 2.92
CA GLY A 58 -10.42 9.55 2.69
C GLY A 58 -11.36 8.36 2.47
N LYS A 59 -12.63 8.59 2.15
CA LYS A 59 -13.58 7.50 1.83
C LYS A 59 -13.38 7.01 0.40
N PHE A 60 -13.60 5.72 0.18
CA PHE A 60 -13.60 5.10 -1.14
C PHE A 60 -15.04 5.02 -1.67
N TYR A 61 -15.23 5.10 -2.97
CA TYR A 61 -16.53 5.00 -3.61
C TYR A 61 -16.64 3.67 -4.36
N VAL A 62 -17.37 2.72 -3.77
CA VAL A 62 -17.51 1.34 -4.27
C VAL A 62 -19.00 1.02 -4.41
N ASP A 63 -19.40 0.46 -5.56
CA ASP A 63 -20.79 0.08 -5.86
C ASP A 63 -21.84 1.18 -5.62
N GLY A 64 -21.48 2.43 -5.92
CA GLY A 64 -22.41 3.57 -5.78
C GLY A 64 -22.52 4.12 -4.35
N LYS A 65 -21.67 3.69 -3.40
CA LYS A 65 -21.68 4.16 -2.01
C LYS A 65 -20.27 4.52 -1.54
N PHE A 66 -20.21 5.55 -0.68
CA PHE A 66 -19.00 5.85 0.06
C PHE A 66 -18.80 4.84 1.20
N VAL A 67 -17.65 4.18 1.18
CA VAL A 67 -17.18 3.26 2.21
C VAL A 67 -15.92 3.83 2.83
N GLU A 68 -15.79 3.72 4.16
CA GLU A 68 -14.51 3.99 4.79
C GLU A 68 -13.54 2.88 4.38
N PRO A 69 -12.32 3.20 3.90
CA PRO A 69 -11.34 2.18 3.59
C PRO A 69 -11.06 1.42 4.88
N GLN A 70 -11.55 0.20 4.96
CA GLN A 70 -11.16 -0.65 6.07
C GLN A 70 -9.64 -0.86 5.91
N PRO A 71 -8.85 -0.65 6.98
CA PRO A 71 -7.44 -0.98 6.94
C PRO A 71 -7.39 -2.45 6.56
N LYS A 72 -6.89 -2.73 5.34
CA LYS A 72 -6.71 -4.09 4.85
C LYS A 72 -5.90 -4.78 5.93
N GLU A 73 -6.50 -5.76 6.62
CA GLU A 73 -5.74 -6.53 7.59
C GLU A 73 -4.53 -7.08 6.82
N PRO A 74 -3.30 -6.80 7.29
CA PRO A 74 -2.12 -7.16 6.54
C PRO A 74 -2.21 -8.65 6.26
N THR A 75 -2.11 -8.99 4.98
CA THR A 75 -2.22 -10.37 4.53
C THR A 75 -1.16 -11.20 5.26
N LYS A 76 -1.36 -12.52 5.37
CA LYS A 76 -0.34 -13.39 5.98
C LYS A 76 1.03 -13.19 5.34
N ALA A 77 1.05 -12.94 4.03
CA ALA A 77 2.27 -12.64 3.29
C ALA A 77 2.93 -11.33 3.75
N GLU A 78 2.17 -10.25 3.94
CA GLU A 78 2.67 -8.96 4.44
C GLU A 78 3.15 -9.06 5.89
N LYS A 79 2.40 -9.73 6.77
CA LYS A 79 2.82 -10.01 8.16
C LYS A 79 4.14 -10.79 8.20
N ILE A 80 4.30 -11.80 7.33
CA ILE A 80 5.55 -12.56 7.21
C ILE A 80 6.67 -11.69 6.64
N ALA A 81 6.38 -10.84 5.65
CA ALA A 81 7.37 -9.93 5.06
C ALA A 81 7.87 -8.90 6.09
N GLU A 82 6.99 -8.37 6.92
CA GLU A 82 7.33 -7.44 8.00
C GLU A 82 8.21 -8.13 9.06
N ILE A 83 7.86 -9.35 9.47
CA ILE A 83 8.71 -10.15 10.36
C ILE A 83 10.09 -10.36 9.73
N LYS A 84 10.16 -10.78 8.47
CA LYS A 84 11.45 -10.97 7.78
C LYS A 84 12.25 -9.68 7.70
N ASN A 85 11.60 -8.54 7.42
CA ASN A 85 12.27 -7.25 7.33
C ASN A 85 12.85 -6.82 8.70
N TYR A 86 12.12 -7.06 9.78
CA TYR A 86 12.60 -6.82 11.14
C TYR A 86 13.87 -7.62 11.47
N TYR A 87 13.94 -8.89 11.06
CA TYR A 87 15.12 -9.73 11.30
C TYR A 87 16.26 -9.46 10.31
N LYS A 88 15.96 -8.99 9.09
CA LYS A 88 16.95 -8.72 8.05
C LYS A 88 18.09 -7.81 8.53
N GLY A 89 17.78 -6.66 9.14
CA GLY A 89 18.81 -5.72 9.62
C GLY A 89 19.70 -6.31 10.74
N ARG A 90 19.13 -7.21 11.56
CA ARG A 90 19.88 -7.92 12.61
C ARG A 90 20.81 -8.98 12.02
N PHE A 91 20.36 -9.70 10.99
CA PHE A 91 21.20 -10.64 10.26
C PHE A 91 22.33 -9.92 9.51
N GLU A 92 22.05 -8.81 8.83
CA GLU A 92 23.07 -8.01 8.14
C GLU A 92 24.16 -7.54 9.12
N THR A 93 23.76 -7.09 10.31
CA THR A 93 24.72 -6.68 11.37
C THR A 93 25.59 -7.86 11.81
N LEU A 94 25.00 -9.03 12.05
CA LEU A 94 25.73 -10.24 12.43
C LEU A 94 26.67 -10.71 11.31
N GLU A 95 26.25 -10.65 10.05
CA GLU A 95 27.08 -11.02 8.90
C GLU A 95 28.27 -10.07 8.72
N GLN A 96 28.08 -8.77 8.94
CA GLN A 96 29.18 -7.79 8.92
C GLN A 96 30.19 -8.04 10.04
N MET A 97 29.72 -8.35 11.26
CA MET A 97 30.59 -8.73 12.37
C MET A 97 31.34 -10.03 12.08
N LEU A 98 30.65 -11.04 11.53
CA LEU A 98 31.24 -12.31 11.13
C LEU A 98 32.35 -12.11 10.09
N LEU A 99 32.11 -11.28 9.08
CA LEU A 99 33.09 -10.96 8.05
C LEU A 99 34.33 -10.30 8.65
N ARG A 100 34.15 -9.26 9.48
CA ARG A 100 35.26 -8.58 10.17
C ARG A 100 36.09 -9.54 11.01
N ARG A 101 35.45 -10.48 11.69
CA ARG A 101 36.11 -11.44 12.58
C ARG A 101 36.88 -12.51 11.79
N ARG A 102 36.33 -12.96 10.67
CA ARG A 102 37.04 -13.86 9.74
C ARG A 102 38.29 -13.22 9.15
N LEU A 103 38.25 -11.93 8.83
CA LEU A 103 39.42 -11.21 8.29
C LEU A 103 40.63 -11.21 9.24
N ILE A 104 40.39 -11.29 10.55
CA ILE A 104 41.44 -11.36 11.58
C ILE A 104 41.65 -12.78 12.13
N ASN A 105 41.07 -13.81 11.49
CA ASN A 105 41.04 -15.19 11.98
C ASN A 105 40.55 -15.35 13.43
N GLY A 106 39.64 -14.47 13.86
CA GLY A 106 39.05 -14.51 15.19
C GLY A 106 37.99 -15.61 15.32
N ASP A 107 37.74 -16.04 16.56
CA ASP A 107 36.67 -17.00 16.87
C ASP A 107 35.28 -16.42 16.50
N ILE A 108 34.43 -17.24 15.89
CA ILE A 108 33.10 -16.88 15.40
C ILE A 108 31.97 -17.66 16.07
N THR A 109 32.29 -18.49 17.08
CA THR A 109 31.34 -19.39 17.72
C THR A 109 30.15 -18.63 18.32
N ASP A 110 30.42 -17.51 18.97
CA ASP A 110 29.40 -16.62 19.56
C ASP A 110 28.43 -16.05 18.51
N LEU A 111 28.96 -15.61 17.35
CA LEU A 111 28.16 -15.07 16.25
C LEU A 111 27.32 -16.16 15.59
N GLN A 112 27.86 -17.38 15.48
CA GLN A 112 27.11 -18.54 14.96
C GLN A 112 25.96 -18.95 15.89
N GLU A 113 26.16 -18.93 17.20
CA GLU A 113 25.11 -19.18 18.19
C GLU A 113 24.02 -18.10 18.15
N GLN A 114 24.41 -16.83 18.07
CA GLN A 114 23.46 -15.72 17.91
C GLN A 114 22.63 -15.86 16.64
N PHE A 115 23.26 -16.20 15.50
CA PHE A 115 22.55 -16.43 14.24
C PHE A 115 21.50 -17.55 14.37
N LYS A 116 21.87 -18.69 14.96
CA LYS A 116 20.95 -19.82 15.17
C LYS A 116 19.75 -19.42 16.03
N LYS A 117 19.99 -18.70 17.14
CA LYS A 117 18.94 -18.22 18.04
C LYS A 117 17.99 -17.26 17.32
N LEU A 118 18.54 -16.30 16.58
CA LEU A 118 17.75 -15.33 15.83
C LEU A 118 16.88 -16.00 14.75
N ASN A 119 17.45 -16.99 14.06
CA ASN A 119 16.74 -17.74 13.03
C ASN A 119 15.59 -18.58 13.61
N GLN A 120 15.81 -19.23 14.76
CA GLN A 120 14.74 -19.94 15.45
C GLN A 120 13.61 -19.00 15.88
N GLU A 121 13.94 -17.83 16.43
CA GLU A 121 12.95 -16.83 16.82
C GLU A 121 12.14 -16.32 15.60
N MET A 122 12.81 -16.01 14.49
CA MET A 122 12.16 -15.60 13.25
C MET A 122 11.19 -16.67 12.74
N VAL A 123 11.62 -17.94 12.68
CA VAL A 123 10.78 -19.04 12.21
C VAL A 123 9.57 -19.25 13.12
N LEU A 124 9.74 -19.14 14.44
CA LEU A 124 8.63 -19.22 15.39
C LEU A 124 7.61 -18.09 15.16
N LYS A 125 8.08 -16.85 14.95
CA LYS A 125 7.18 -15.73 14.65
C LYS A 125 6.47 -15.88 13.32
N ILE A 126 7.15 -16.35 12.27
CA ILE A 126 6.53 -16.65 10.97
C ILE A 126 5.45 -17.74 11.13
N LYS A 127 5.73 -18.81 11.88
CA LYS A 127 4.75 -19.88 12.16
C LYS A 127 3.56 -19.42 13.01
N ALA A 128 3.76 -18.40 13.83
CA ALA A 128 2.69 -17.81 14.65
C ALA A 128 1.77 -16.88 13.84
N VAL A 129 2.15 -16.47 12.62
CA VAL A 129 1.26 -15.75 11.71
C VAL A 129 0.15 -16.70 11.26
N LYS A 130 -1.06 -16.49 11.79
CA LYS A 130 -2.25 -17.27 11.45
C LYS A 130 -2.98 -16.75 10.24
#